data_AF-A0A2A2WKM1-F1
#
_entry.id   AF-A0A2A2WKM1-F1
#
_cell.length_a   1.000
_cell.length_b   1.000
_cell.length_c   1.000
_cell.angle_alpha   90.00
_cell.angle_beta   90.00
_cell.angle_gamma   90.00
#
_symmetry.space_group_name_H-M   'P 1'
#
loop_
_entity.id
_entity.type
_entity.pdbx_description
1 polymer ?
#
loop_
_entity_poly.entity_id
_entity_poly.type
_entity_poly.pdbx_seq_one_letter_code
_entity_poly.pdbx_strand_id
1 'polypeptide(L)'
;MGFSDRKASIVAEAYRRTKSHVAYLDESYQAPDPIGHHRKTFYLFTAVVVAQDDMDELRGGLLEIAGSTHWHTTEALLTAGGRRATEDMLGYLADGKETCVIAHQVSVDPVDHDAEDARRACYRSLAEELAAGRAGSWSPIELLILEERNQRNFRNKDDKNHKELIRENRIPRNTRLLQTSPSAERLLWLPDLVSSAFRRTITHTDGTNELFEIVKPQVYFLEAGD
;
A
#
# COMPACT_ATOMS: atom_id res chain seq x y z
N MET A 1 2.01 28.23 -7.00
CA MET A 1 2.01 27.05 -6.12
C MET A 1 1.24 25.95 -6.85
N GLY A 2 1.93 24.88 -7.24
CA GLY A 2 1.34 23.79 -8.02
C GLY A 2 0.39 22.94 -7.16
N PHE A 3 -0.44 22.13 -7.83
CA PHE A 3 -1.34 21.18 -7.15
C PHE A 3 -0.56 20.16 -6.29
N SER A 4 0.64 19.76 -6.75
CA SER A 4 1.56 18.89 -5.99
C SER A 4 2.07 19.54 -4.70
N ASP A 5 2.47 20.81 -4.76
CA ASP A 5 2.97 21.57 -3.60
C ASP A 5 1.91 21.67 -2.49
N ARG A 6 0.64 21.85 -2.89
CA ARG A 6 -0.48 21.90 -1.94
C ARG A 6 -0.67 20.57 -1.23
N LYS A 7 -0.59 19.44 -1.95
CA LYS A 7 -0.72 18.11 -1.35
C LYS A 7 0.44 17.79 -0.42
N ALA A 8 1.67 18.08 -0.84
CA ALA A 8 2.85 17.92 0.01
C ALA A 8 2.71 18.72 1.32
N SER A 9 2.17 19.95 1.26
CA SER A 9 1.90 20.74 2.47
C SER A 9 0.82 20.12 3.38
N ILE A 10 -0.22 19.48 2.82
CA ILE A 10 -1.25 18.79 3.60
C ILE A 10 -0.67 17.56 4.29
N VAL A 11 0.15 16.79 3.57
CA VAL A 11 0.86 15.63 4.10
C VAL A 11 1.80 16.03 5.24
N ALA A 12 2.61 17.08 5.06
CA ALA A 12 3.50 17.59 6.11
C ALA A 12 2.74 18.04 7.37
N GLU A 13 1.57 18.68 7.21
CA GLU A 13 0.71 19.02 8.35
C GLU A 13 0.13 17.77 9.02
N ALA A 14 -0.21 16.74 8.27
CA ALA A 14 -0.69 15.49 8.83
C ALA A 14 0.39 14.80 9.68
N TYR A 15 1.66 14.84 9.27
CA TYR A 15 2.78 14.28 10.04
C TYR A 15 3.06 15.01 11.34
N ARG A 16 3.01 16.34 11.35
CA ARG A 16 3.16 17.14 12.58
C ARG A 16 2.15 16.77 13.68
N ARG A 17 1.02 16.16 13.29
CA ARG A 17 -0.06 15.76 14.20
C ARG A 17 -0.04 14.27 14.57
N THR A 18 0.82 13.48 13.94
CA THR A 18 1.02 12.07 14.25
C THR A 18 2.26 11.95 15.13
N LYS A 19 2.28 10.97 16.05
CA LYS A 19 3.33 10.89 17.09
C LYS A 19 4.32 9.74 16.94
N SER A 20 3.98 8.69 16.18
CA SER A 20 4.73 7.45 16.25
C SER A 20 4.92 6.83 14.87
N HIS A 21 3.92 6.12 14.38
CA HIS A 21 4.00 5.42 13.10
C HIS A 21 2.93 5.94 12.13
N VAL A 22 3.21 5.79 10.85
CA VAL A 22 2.27 6.04 9.75
C VAL A 22 2.24 4.79 8.88
N ALA A 23 1.04 4.40 8.46
CA ALA A 23 0.89 3.35 7.46
C ALA A 23 0.72 3.97 6.07
N TYR A 24 1.50 3.50 5.11
CA TYR A 24 1.41 3.84 3.69
C TYR A 24 0.76 2.70 2.95
N LEU A 25 -0.31 2.97 2.21
CA LEU A 25 -1.13 1.95 1.61
C LEU A 25 -1.24 2.11 0.09
N ASP A 26 -1.20 0.97 -0.59
CA ASP A 26 -1.45 0.85 -2.03
C ASP A 26 -2.26 -0.41 -2.34
N GLU A 27 -2.97 -0.41 -3.48
CA GLU A 27 -3.79 -1.51 -3.97
C GLU A 27 -3.18 -2.18 -5.19
N SER A 28 -3.32 -3.50 -5.31
CA SER A 28 -3.08 -4.20 -6.57
C SER A 28 -4.10 -5.30 -6.76
N TYR A 29 -4.67 -5.39 -7.95
CA TYR A 29 -5.75 -6.35 -8.20
C TYR A 29 -5.79 -6.78 -9.66
N GLN A 30 -6.46 -7.91 -9.88
CA GLN A 30 -6.84 -8.40 -11.19
C GLN A 30 -8.33 -8.77 -11.13
N ALA A 31 -9.17 -7.89 -11.69
CA ALA A 31 -10.62 -8.08 -11.73
C ALA A 31 -11.03 -9.13 -12.79
N PRO A 32 -12.24 -9.72 -12.67
CA PRO A 32 -12.79 -10.62 -13.67
C PRO A 32 -12.90 -9.93 -15.05
N ASP A 33 -12.31 -10.53 -16.09
CA ASP A 33 -12.46 -10.06 -17.47
C ASP A 33 -13.55 -10.89 -18.18
N PRO A 34 -14.62 -10.27 -18.72
CA PRO A 34 -15.67 -10.96 -19.49
C PRO A 34 -15.15 -11.76 -20.70
N ILE A 35 -13.96 -11.40 -21.22
CA ILE A 35 -13.38 -11.98 -22.44
C ILE A 35 -12.33 -13.05 -22.11
N GLY A 36 -11.77 -13.02 -20.89
CA GLY A 36 -10.62 -13.84 -20.47
C GLY A 36 -10.97 -14.82 -19.36
N HIS A 37 -11.72 -15.88 -19.65
CA HIS A 37 -12.24 -16.86 -18.68
C HIS A 37 -11.21 -17.62 -17.81
N HIS A 38 -9.90 -17.38 -17.93
CA HIS A 38 -8.85 -18.25 -17.36
C HIS A 38 -7.79 -17.52 -16.53
N ARG A 39 -7.98 -16.24 -16.21
CA ARG A 39 -7.06 -15.51 -15.32
C ARG A 39 -7.57 -15.59 -13.88
N LYS A 40 -6.74 -16.07 -12.94
CA LYS A 40 -7.05 -16.03 -11.50
C LYS A 40 -7.30 -14.58 -11.10
N THR A 41 -8.47 -14.28 -10.55
CA THR A 41 -8.77 -12.94 -10.01
C THR A 41 -8.17 -12.84 -8.63
N PHE A 42 -7.77 -11.65 -8.22
CA PHE A 42 -7.28 -11.42 -6.86
C PHE A 42 -7.42 -9.94 -6.53
N TYR A 43 -7.49 -9.66 -5.23
CA TYR A 43 -7.43 -8.31 -4.71
C TYR A 43 -6.44 -8.25 -3.54
N LEU A 44 -5.55 -7.25 -3.56
CA LEU A 44 -4.52 -7.01 -2.55
C LEU A 44 -4.60 -5.58 -2.07
N PHE A 45 -4.53 -5.42 -0.76
CA PHE A 45 -4.29 -4.13 -0.10
C PHE A 45 -3.04 -4.27 0.75
N THR A 46 -2.02 -3.51 0.42
CA THR A 46 -0.72 -3.57 1.09
C THR A 46 -0.53 -2.32 1.93
N ALA A 47 -0.04 -2.48 3.16
CA ALA A 47 0.45 -1.40 4.00
C ALA A 47 1.93 -1.61 4.32
N VAL A 48 2.68 -0.51 4.39
CA VAL A 48 4.01 -0.49 5.01
C VAL A 48 3.96 0.50 6.18
N VAL A 49 4.30 0.00 7.37
CA VAL A 49 4.29 0.77 8.62
C VAL A 49 5.68 1.34 8.86
N VAL A 50 5.76 2.66 8.93
CA VAL A 50 7.01 3.42 9.03
C VAL A 50 6.98 4.28 10.28
N ALA A 51 8.03 4.22 11.10
CA ALA A 51 8.22 5.14 12.21
C ALA A 51 8.57 6.53 11.69
N GLN A 52 8.09 7.59 12.36
CA GLN A 52 8.36 8.96 11.91
C GLN A 52 9.84 9.30 11.82
N ASP A 53 10.63 8.79 12.76
CA ASP A 53 12.07 9.07 12.83
C ASP A 53 12.84 8.46 11.64
N ASP A 54 12.29 7.41 11.01
CA ASP A 54 12.92 6.70 9.88
C ASP A 54 12.47 7.26 8.51
N MET A 55 11.45 8.11 8.46
CA MET A 55 10.84 8.58 7.20
C MET A 55 11.81 9.30 6.27
N ASP A 56 12.66 10.17 6.81
CA ASP A 56 13.56 10.98 5.98
C ASP A 56 14.73 10.14 5.43
N GLU A 57 15.22 9.18 6.22
CA GLU A 57 16.21 8.21 5.78
C GLU A 57 15.64 7.34 4.66
N LEU A 58 14.45 6.76 4.84
CA LEU A 58 13.79 5.94 3.83
C LEU A 58 13.53 6.71 2.54
N ARG A 59 13.04 7.95 2.62
CA ARG A 59 12.84 8.80 1.43
C ARG A 59 14.15 9.05 0.69
N GLY A 60 15.25 9.23 1.42
CA GLY A 60 16.59 9.41 0.87
C GLY A 60 17.08 8.15 0.15
N GLY A 61 17.04 7.00 0.83
CA GLY A 61 17.47 5.71 0.26
C GLY A 61 16.68 5.31 -0.98
N LEU A 62 15.34 5.47 -0.95
CA LEU A 62 14.49 5.22 -2.11
C LEU A 62 14.85 6.12 -3.30
N LEU A 63 15.10 7.41 -3.04
CA LEU A 63 15.47 8.36 -4.09
C LEU A 63 16.83 8.02 -4.71
N GLU A 64 17.79 7.61 -3.88
CA GLU A 64 19.13 7.20 -4.31
C GLU A 64 19.07 5.97 -5.21
N ILE A 65 18.35 4.92 -4.80
CA ILE A 65 18.20 3.68 -5.56
C ILE A 65 17.42 3.92 -6.86
N ALA A 66 16.34 4.72 -6.81
CA ALA A 66 15.54 5.04 -7.99
C ALA A 66 16.35 5.81 -9.05
N GLY A 67 17.30 6.63 -8.62
CA GLY A 67 18.02 7.58 -9.48
C GLY A 67 17.10 8.63 -10.12
N SER A 68 15.85 8.75 -9.66
CA SER A 68 14.82 9.61 -10.25
C SER A 68 13.75 9.98 -9.22
N THR A 69 13.03 11.08 -9.45
CA THR A 69 11.92 11.51 -8.58
C THR A 69 10.59 10.81 -8.87
N HIS A 70 10.59 9.81 -9.73
CA HIS A 70 9.42 9.06 -10.16
C HIS A 70 9.69 7.56 -10.10
N TRP A 71 8.73 6.81 -9.58
CA TRP A 71 8.81 5.37 -9.47
C TRP A 71 7.43 4.75 -9.67
N HIS A 72 7.38 3.73 -10.51
CA HIS A 72 6.28 2.78 -10.62
C HIS A 72 6.88 1.40 -10.83
N THR A 73 6.69 0.50 -9.86
CA THR A 73 7.37 -0.80 -9.85
C THR A 73 7.01 -1.64 -11.08
N THR A 74 5.75 -1.58 -11.52
CA THR A 74 5.31 -2.29 -12.73
C THR A 74 6.09 -1.86 -13.97
N GLU A 75 6.41 -0.57 -14.11
CA GLU A 75 7.20 -0.05 -15.24
C GLU A 75 8.68 -0.40 -15.10
N ALA A 76 9.23 -0.27 -13.88
CA ALA A 76 10.62 -0.61 -13.58
C ALA A 76 10.95 -2.06 -13.98
N LEU A 77 10.04 -3.00 -13.68
CA LEU A 77 10.20 -4.42 -13.99
C LEU A 77 10.30 -4.75 -15.49
N LEU A 78 9.92 -3.83 -16.39
CA LEU A 78 10.03 -4.02 -17.84
C LEU A 78 11.49 -3.99 -18.32
N THR A 79 12.40 -3.37 -17.57
CA THR A 79 13.79 -3.19 -17.97
C THR A 79 14.75 -3.95 -17.04
N ALA A 80 15.94 -4.31 -17.53
CA ALA A 80 16.94 -4.97 -16.69
C ALA A 80 17.44 -4.06 -15.56
N GLY A 81 17.64 -2.77 -15.84
CA GLY A 81 18.05 -1.78 -14.83
C GLY A 81 16.97 -1.57 -13.76
N GLY A 82 15.71 -1.44 -14.16
CA GLY A 82 14.61 -1.26 -13.21
C GLY A 82 14.30 -2.52 -12.39
N ARG A 83 14.52 -3.72 -12.93
CA ARG A 83 14.47 -4.97 -12.12
C ARG A 83 15.53 -4.97 -11.02
N ARG A 84 16.76 -4.62 -11.36
CA ARG A 84 17.84 -4.50 -10.37
C ARG A 84 17.53 -3.44 -9.31
N ALA A 85 17.06 -2.26 -9.72
CA ALA A 85 16.65 -1.23 -8.76
C ALA A 85 15.47 -1.69 -7.88
N THR A 86 14.55 -2.50 -8.41
CA THR A 86 13.46 -3.10 -7.63
C THR A 86 14.00 -4.07 -6.57
N GLU A 87 14.95 -4.94 -6.95
CA GLU A 87 15.65 -5.84 -6.01
C GLU A 87 16.38 -5.04 -4.93
N ASP A 88 17.11 -4.00 -5.31
CA ASP A 88 17.85 -3.14 -4.38
C ASP A 88 16.89 -2.42 -3.40
N MET A 89 15.73 -1.92 -3.86
CA MET A 89 14.73 -1.30 -2.98
C MET A 89 14.06 -2.31 -2.04
N LEU A 90 13.75 -3.52 -2.53
CA LEU A 90 13.21 -4.59 -1.69
C LEU A 90 14.22 -5.04 -0.63
N GLY A 91 15.51 -5.12 -0.99
CA GLY A 91 16.60 -5.41 -0.06
C GLY A 91 16.76 -4.30 0.98
N TYR A 92 16.74 -3.03 0.54
CA TYR A 92 16.78 -1.88 1.44
C TYR A 92 15.62 -1.89 2.45
N LEU A 93 14.41 -2.21 1.99
CA LEU A 93 13.27 -2.41 2.88
C LEU A 93 13.48 -3.59 3.83
N ALA A 94 13.94 -4.74 3.33
CA ALA A 94 14.17 -5.98 4.08
C ALA A 94 15.24 -5.85 5.20
N ASP A 95 16.25 -5.00 4.99
CA ASP A 95 17.27 -4.67 5.98
C ASP A 95 16.79 -3.68 7.05
N GLY A 96 15.69 -2.97 6.76
CA GLY A 96 15.03 -2.04 7.66
C GLY A 96 14.22 -2.70 8.78
N LYS A 97 13.39 -1.90 9.45
CA LYS A 97 12.51 -2.34 10.56
C LYS A 97 11.03 -2.22 10.22
N GLU A 98 10.73 -1.76 9.02
CA GLU A 98 9.40 -1.45 8.55
C GLU A 98 8.60 -2.74 8.45
N THR A 99 7.39 -2.70 8.98
CA THR A 99 6.52 -3.86 8.92
C THR A 99 5.60 -3.76 7.72
N CYS A 100 5.58 -4.81 6.90
CA CYS A 100 4.67 -4.92 5.76
C CYS A 100 3.42 -5.72 6.18
N VAL A 101 2.23 -5.25 5.81
CA VAL A 101 0.96 -5.93 6.09
C VAL A 101 0.19 -6.07 4.79
N ILE A 102 -0.17 -7.30 4.42
CA ILE A 102 -0.93 -7.58 3.20
C ILE A 102 -2.28 -8.16 3.58
N ALA A 103 -3.36 -7.43 3.28
CA ALA A 103 -4.71 -7.98 3.25
C ALA A 103 -4.98 -8.54 1.85
N HIS A 104 -5.26 -9.84 1.76
CA HIS A 104 -5.41 -10.55 0.50
C HIS A 104 -6.76 -11.26 0.41
N GLN A 105 -7.46 -11.05 -0.71
CA GLN A 105 -8.61 -11.85 -1.14
C GLN A 105 -8.28 -12.56 -2.46
N VAL A 106 -8.15 -13.89 -2.39
CA VAL A 106 -7.63 -14.74 -3.49
C VAL A 106 -8.65 -14.92 -4.63
N SER A 107 -9.91 -14.53 -4.43
CA SER A 107 -10.94 -14.59 -5.48
C SER A 107 -11.88 -13.41 -5.34
N VAL A 108 -11.86 -12.53 -6.35
CA VAL A 108 -12.89 -11.50 -6.52
C VAL A 108 -14.12 -12.20 -7.07
N ASP A 109 -15.28 -11.95 -6.46
CA ASP A 109 -16.55 -12.49 -6.91
C ASP A 109 -16.80 -12.08 -8.38
N PRO A 110 -17.16 -13.02 -9.28
CA PRO A 110 -17.52 -12.69 -10.65
C PRO A 110 -18.58 -11.59 -10.82
N VAL A 111 -19.43 -11.34 -9.81
CA VAL A 111 -20.43 -10.27 -9.83
C VAL A 111 -19.90 -8.91 -9.33
N ASP A 112 -18.74 -8.89 -8.68
CA ASP A 112 -18.05 -7.66 -8.26
C ASP A 112 -17.21 -7.11 -9.40
N HIS A 113 -17.89 -6.58 -10.43
CA HIS A 113 -17.28 -6.15 -11.69
C HIS A 113 -16.16 -5.11 -11.52
N ASP A 114 -16.24 -4.27 -10.47
CA ASP A 114 -15.23 -3.24 -10.18
C ASP A 114 -14.27 -3.64 -9.04
N ALA A 115 -14.40 -4.85 -8.48
CA ALA A 115 -13.70 -5.31 -7.29
C ALA A 115 -13.89 -4.40 -6.05
N GLU A 116 -15.02 -3.68 -5.96
CA GLU A 116 -15.27 -2.68 -4.92
C GLU A 116 -15.67 -3.31 -3.58
N ASP A 117 -16.37 -4.44 -3.62
CA ASP A 117 -16.70 -5.20 -2.42
C ASP A 117 -15.42 -5.86 -1.88
N ALA A 118 -14.60 -6.42 -2.77
CA ALA A 118 -13.29 -6.96 -2.41
C ALA A 118 -12.35 -5.89 -1.83
N ARG A 119 -12.31 -4.70 -2.46
CA ARG A 119 -11.60 -3.52 -1.95
C ARG A 119 -12.07 -3.15 -0.56
N ARG A 120 -13.39 -3.07 -0.36
CA ARG A 120 -13.98 -2.70 0.93
C ARG A 120 -13.59 -3.71 2.00
N ALA A 121 -13.70 -5.01 1.74
CA ALA A 121 -13.34 -6.06 2.69
C ALA A 121 -11.85 -5.96 3.08
N CYS A 122 -10.95 -5.91 2.09
CA CYS A 122 -9.52 -5.82 2.33
C CYS A 122 -9.13 -4.54 3.08
N TYR A 123 -9.68 -3.39 2.68
CA TYR A 123 -9.42 -2.11 3.36
C TYR A 123 -9.89 -2.15 4.82
N ARG A 124 -11.06 -2.72 5.09
CA ARG A 124 -11.60 -2.80 6.46
C ARG A 124 -10.74 -3.68 7.34
N SER A 125 -10.39 -4.89 6.91
CA SER A 125 -9.47 -5.76 7.65
C SER A 125 -8.13 -5.06 7.95
N LEU A 126 -7.55 -4.42 6.93
CA LEU A 126 -6.27 -3.74 7.07
C LEU A 126 -6.33 -2.55 8.03
N ALA A 127 -7.34 -1.69 7.89
CA ALA A 127 -7.51 -0.52 8.73
C ALA A 127 -7.78 -0.89 10.20
N GLU A 128 -8.58 -1.93 10.45
CA GLU A 128 -8.84 -2.44 11.80
C GLU A 128 -7.57 -2.97 12.47
N GLU A 129 -6.80 -3.83 11.79
CA GLU A 129 -5.55 -4.38 12.32
C GLU A 129 -4.51 -3.27 12.60
N LEU A 130 -4.33 -2.34 11.65
CA LEU A 130 -3.38 -1.23 11.81
C LEU A 130 -3.78 -0.32 12.99
N ALA A 131 -5.08 0.00 13.12
CA ALA A 131 -5.57 0.86 14.18
C ALA A 131 -5.56 0.19 15.56
N ALA A 132 -5.67 -1.14 15.63
CA ALA A 132 -5.54 -1.89 16.88
C ALA A 132 -4.09 -1.94 17.39
N GLY A 133 -3.11 -1.89 16.46
CA GLY A 133 -1.71 -2.10 16.78
C GLY A 133 -1.39 -3.59 16.99
N ARG A 134 -0.10 -3.93 16.95
CA ARG A 134 0.36 -5.30 17.13
C ARG A 134 1.57 -5.34 18.04
N ALA A 135 1.42 -5.99 19.19
CA ALA A 135 2.47 -6.07 20.20
C ALA A 135 3.77 -6.66 19.61
N GLY A 136 4.88 -5.94 19.78
CA GLY A 136 6.19 -6.34 19.24
C GLY A 136 6.42 -5.99 17.76
N SER A 137 5.42 -5.45 17.06
CA SER A 137 5.54 -5.04 15.65
C SER A 137 5.29 -3.53 15.48
N TRP A 138 4.09 -3.04 15.80
CA TRP A 138 3.77 -1.60 15.70
C TRP A 138 2.77 -1.13 16.76
N SER A 139 2.85 0.15 17.11
CA SER A 139 1.85 0.81 17.95
C SER A 139 0.58 1.14 17.16
N PRO A 140 -0.60 1.27 17.80
CA PRO A 140 -1.84 1.71 17.13
C PRO A 140 -1.62 2.87 16.15
N ILE A 141 -2.02 2.67 14.90
CA ILE A 141 -1.81 3.66 13.82
C ILE A 141 -2.93 4.68 13.79
N GLU A 142 -2.57 5.97 13.86
CA GLU A 142 -3.51 7.09 13.83
C GLU A 142 -3.60 7.77 12.45
N LEU A 143 -2.69 7.45 11.53
CA LEU A 143 -2.63 8.05 10.20
C LEU A 143 -2.35 7.00 9.14
N LEU A 144 -3.30 6.84 8.22
CA LEU A 144 -3.22 6.05 7.01
C LEU A 144 -3.03 6.99 5.82
N ILE A 145 -1.96 6.81 5.07
CA ILE A 145 -1.70 7.51 3.80
C ILE A 145 -2.03 6.54 2.67
N LEU A 146 -3.01 6.87 1.85
CA LEU A 146 -3.48 6.02 0.76
C LEU A 146 -3.21 6.66 -0.59
N GLU A 147 -2.71 5.90 -1.55
CA GLU A 147 -2.63 6.37 -2.94
C GLU A 147 -4.03 6.72 -3.48
N GLU A 148 -4.16 7.92 -4.04
CA GLU A 148 -5.43 8.43 -4.51
C GLU A 148 -5.86 7.78 -5.82
N ARG A 149 -7.15 7.45 -5.91
CA ARG A 149 -7.74 6.96 -7.17
C ARG A 149 -8.03 8.14 -8.11
N ASN A 150 -7.78 7.95 -9.40
CA ASN A 150 -7.98 8.98 -10.42
C ASN A 150 -9.42 9.53 -10.45
N GLN A 151 -10.42 8.66 -10.32
CA GLN A 151 -11.81 9.08 -10.39
C GLN A 151 -12.33 9.61 -9.04
N ARG A 152 -13.05 10.73 -9.07
CA ARG A 152 -13.55 11.41 -7.85
C ARG A 152 -14.61 10.60 -7.10
N ASN A 153 -15.48 9.88 -7.81
CA ASN A 153 -16.46 8.97 -7.21
C ASN A 153 -15.78 7.91 -6.33
N PHE A 154 -14.69 7.31 -6.80
CA PHE A 154 -13.93 6.31 -6.06
C PHE A 154 -13.24 6.89 -4.82
N ARG A 155 -12.63 8.07 -4.92
CA ARG A 155 -12.09 8.80 -3.74
C ARG A 155 -13.17 9.06 -2.68
N ASN A 156 -14.34 9.52 -3.10
CA ASN A 156 -15.46 9.75 -2.18
C ASN A 156 -15.96 8.45 -1.51
N LYS A 157 -15.88 7.30 -2.22
CA LYS A 157 -16.23 5.99 -1.65
C LYS A 157 -15.24 5.57 -0.57
N ASP A 158 -13.93 5.74 -0.80
CA ASP A 158 -12.89 5.44 0.19
C ASP A 158 -13.09 6.25 1.48
N ASP A 159 -13.34 7.56 1.35
CA ASP A 159 -13.67 8.44 2.47
C ASP A 159 -14.93 7.98 3.24
N LYS A 160 -15.94 7.51 2.50
CA LYS A 160 -17.18 7.01 3.09
C LYS A 160 -16.92 5.70 3.85
N ASN A 161 -16.20 4.75 3.25
CA ASN A 161 -15.85 3.47 3.85
C ASN A 161 -15.07 3.66 5.16
N HIS A 162 -14.11 4.58 5.17
CA HIS A 162 -13.36 4.92 6.40
C HIS A 162 -14.25 5.54 7.48
N LYS A 163 -15.14 6.47 7.13
CA LYS A 163 -16.10 7.06 8.08
C LYS A 163 -17.09 6.04 8.63
N GLU A 164 -17.47 5.04 7.84
CA GLU A 164 -18.30 3.92 8.29
C GLU A 164 -17.60 3.11 9.38
N LEU A 165 -16.32 2.76 9.22
CA LEU A 165 -15.51 2.09 10.25
C LEU A 165 -15.48 2.88 11.57
N ILE A 166 -15.28 4.20 11.50
CA ILE A 166 -15.32 5.07 12.69
C ILE A 166 -16.71 5.06 13.33
N ARG A 167 -17.77 5.20 12.54
CA ARG A 167 -19.16 5.22 13.03
C ARG A 167 -19.55 3.90 13.69
N GLU A 168 -19.05 2.79 13.16
CA GLU A 168 -19.27 1.44 13.66
C GLU A 168 -18.35 1.10 14.86
N ASN A 169 -17.51 2.04 15.31
CA ASN A 169 -16.50 1.85 16.36
C ASN A 169 -15.52 0.69 16.08
N ARG A 170 -15.30 0.38 14.80
CA ARG A 170 -14.33 -0.63 14.35
C ARG A 170 -12.91 -0.10 14.39
N ILE A 171 -12.73 1.20 14.19
CA ILE A 171 -11.48 1.92 14.41
C ILE A 171 -11.69 3.15 15.29
N PRO A 172 -10.68 3.60 16.05
CA PRO A 172 -10.75 4.82 16.85
C PRO A 172 -11.06 6.07 16.03
N ARG A 173 -11.78 7.02 16.61
CA ARG A 173 -12.20 8.29 15.97
C ARG A 173 -11.04 9.17 15.53
N ASN A 174 -9.88 9.06 16.16
CA ASN A 174 -8.66 9.78 15.81
C ASN A 174 -7.84 9.12 14.69
N THR A 175 -8.24 7.93 14.20
CA THR A 175 -7.65 7.32 13.02
C THR A 175 -8.04 8.14 11.80
N ARG A 176 -7.04 8.66 11.08
CA ARG A 176 -7.24 9.54 9.92
C ARG A 176 -6.82 8.82 8.65
N LEU A 177 -7.62 8.98 7.60
CA LEU A 177 -7.25 8.66 6.23
C LEU A 177 -6.86 9.95 5.49
N LEU A 178 -5.70 9.95 4.84
CA LEU A 178 -5.29 10.98 3.90
C LEU A 178 -4.97 10.35 2.55
N GLN A 179 -5.65 10.80 1.50
CA GLN A 179 -5.40 10.36 0.14
C GLN A 179 -4.45 11.32 -0.57
N THR A 180 -3.39 10.80 -1.20
CA THR A 180 -2.39 11.60 -1.92
C THR A 180 -1.75 10.80 -3.05
N SER A 181 -0.82 11.39 -3.79
CA SER A 181 -0.07 10.71 -4.87
C SER A 181 1.40 10.50 -4.49
N PRO A 182 2.09 9.54 -5.12
CA PRO A 182 3.53 9.32 -4.92
C PRO A 182 4.40 10.54 -5.20
N SER A 183 3.93 11.46 -6.07
CA SER A 183 4.60 12.75 -6.34
C SER A 183 4.57 13.73 -5.16
N ALA A 184 3.60 13.58 -4.25
CA ALA A 184 3.48 14.40 -3.05
C ALA A 184 4.02 13.70 -1.80
N GLU A 185 4.07 12.36 -1.79
CA GLU A 185 4.66 11.56 -0.72
C GLU A 185 5.31 10.28 -1.28
N ARG A 186 6.64 10.21 -1.24
CA ARG A 186 7.42 9.14 -1.87
C ARG A 186 7.35 7.82 -1.11
N LEU A 187 7.02 7.83 0.17
CA LEU A 187 6.89 6.58 0.94
C LEU A 187 5.72 5.71 0.45
N LEU A 188 4.84 6.23 -0.42
CA LEU A 188 3.88 5.43 -1.19
C LEU A 188 4.54 4.45 -2.18
N TRP A 189 5.84 4.60 -2.50
CA TRP A 189 6.56 3.61 -3.31
C TRP A 189 6.73 2.28 -2.58
N LEU A 190 6.79 2.29 -1.24
CA LEU A 190 6.99 1.08 -0.42
C LEU A 190 5.84 0.07 -0.59
N PRO A 191 4.56 0.42 -0.40
CA PRO A 191 3.48 -0.52 -0.63
C PRO A 191 3.34 -0.92 -2.11
N ASP A 192 3.63 -0.03 -3.08
CA ASP A 192 3.66 -0.40 -4.53
C ASP A 192 4.71 -1.48 -4.82
N LEU A 193 5.92 -1.35 -4.25
CA LEU A 193 7.01 -2.34 -4.37
C LEU A 193 6.58 -3.71 -3.84
N VAL A 194 6.10 -3.76 -2.59
CA VAL A 194 5.70 -4.99 -1.92
C VAL A 194 4.51 -5.63 -2.64
N SER A 195 3.52 -4.83 -3.02
CA SER A 195 2.32 -5.28 -3.74
C SER A 195 2.68 -5.83 -5.13
N SER A 196 3.56 -5.15 -5.87
CA SER A 196 4.05 -5.59 -7.17
C SER A 196 4.87 -6.88 -7.08
N ALA A 197 5.75 -7.00 -6.08
CA ALA A 197 6.53 -8.21 -5.83
C ALA A 197 5.61 -9.39 -5.49
N PHE A 198 4.65 -9.21 -4.59
CA PHE A 198 3.69 -10.27 -4.26
C PHE A 198 2.82 -10.65 -5.45
N ARG A 199 2.35 -9.68 -6.25
CA ARG A 199 1.59 -9.93 -7.48
C ARG A 199 2.36 -10.83 -8.46
N ARG A 200 3.69 -10.70 -8.57
CA ARG A 200 4.50 -11.56 -9.44
C ARG A 200 4.43 -13.03 -9.04
N THR A 201 4.36 -13.33 -7.74
CA THR A 201 4.19 -14.72 -7.24
C THR A 201 2.91 -15.39 -7.75
N ILE A 202 1.86 -14.60 -8.00
CA ILE A 202 0.56 -15.08 -8.47
C ILE A 202 0.50 -15.16 -10.00
N THR A 203 1.13 -14.20 -10.68
CA THR A 203 0.88 -13.93 -12.10
C THR A 203 2.02 -14.35 -13.04
N HIS A 204 3.22 -14.64 -12.52
CA HIS A 204 4.41 -14.90 -13.33
C HIS A 204 5.14 -16.18 -12.90
N THR A 205 5.85 -16.78 -13.86
CA THR A 205 6.68 -17.98 -13.66
C THR A 205 8.14 -17.75 -14.06
N ASP A 206 8.50 -16.53 -14.44
CA ASP A 206 9.90 -16.12 -14.64
C ASP A 206 10.55 -15.73 -13.30
N GLY A 207 11.85 -15.47 -13.30
CA GLY A 207 12.60 -15.15 -12.07
C GLY A 207 12.11 -13.92 -11.29
N THR A 208 11.22 -13.09 -11.86
CA THR A 208 10.62 -11.98 -11.10
C THR A 208 9.60 -12.45 -10.07
N ASN A 209 9.17 -13.72 -10.11
CA ASN A 209 8.30 -14.30 -9.09
C ASN A 209 9.02 -14.57 -7.75
N GLU A 210 10.36 -14.55 -7.72
CA GLU A 210 11.17 -14.72 -6.51
C GLU A 210 11.41 -13.41 -5.75
N LEU A 211 11.10 -12.25 -6.35
CA LEU A 211 11.33 -10.93 -5.74
C LEU A 211 10.68 -10.79 -4.37
N PHE A 212 9.51 -11.39 -4.18
CA PHE A 212 8.79 -11.30 -2.91
C PHE A 212 9.53 -11.99 -1.76
N GLU A 213 10.36 -13.01 -2.03
CA GLU A 213 11.11 -13.71 -0.99
C GLU A 213 12.12 -12.80 -0.27
N ILE A 214 12.55 -11.70 -0.91
CA ILE A 214 13.44 -10.69 -0.31
C ILE A 214 12.77 -10.04 0.91
N VAL A 215 11.51 -9.63 0.78
CA VAL A 215 10.78 -8.86 1.81
C VAL A 215 9.84 -9.71 2.66
N LYS A 216 9.54 -10.94 2.25
CA LYS A 216 8.63 -11.87 2.92
C LYS A 216 8.85 -12.01 4.45
N PRO A 217 10.08 -12.01 5.00
CA PRO A 217 10.27 -12.06 6.45
C PRO A 217 9.62 -10.89 7.22
N GLN A 218 9.40 -9.75 6.57
CA GLN A 218 8.76 -8.56 7.15
C GLN A 218 7.23 -8.50 6.91
N VAL A 219 6.67 -9.48 6.20
CA VAL A 219 5.27 -9.44 5.77
C VAL A 219 4.36 -10.22 6.72
N TYR A 220 3.32 -9.54 7.20
CA TYR A 220 2.19 -10.14 7.90
C TYR A 220 0.98 -10.22 6.96
N PHE A 221 0.48 -11.43 6.76
CA PHE A 221 -0.74 -11.64 5.98
C PHE A 221 -1.98 -11.54 6.87
N LEU A 222 -2.99 -10.83 6.37
CA LEU A 222 -4.33 -10.78 6.93
C LEU A 222 -5.29 -11.48 5.98
N GLU A 223 -6.17 -12.29 6.54
CA GLU A 223 -7.35 -12.76 5.82
C GLU A 223 -8.34 -11.60 5.73
N ALA A 224 -8.80 -11.28 4.52
CA ALA A 224 -9.91 -10.37 4.34
C ALA A 224 -11.16 -11.02 4.98
N GLY A 225 -11.80 -10.32 5.91
CA GLY A 225 -12.99 -10.84 6.58
C GLY A 225 -14.19 -10.88 5.63
N ASP A 226 -15.06 -11.87 5.84
CA ASP A 226 -16.36 -12.01 5.15
C ASP A 226 -17.32 -10.83 5.44
#